data_AF-A0A8S9YNB1-F1
#
_entry.id   AF-A0A8S9YNB1-F1
#
_cell.length_a   1.000
_cell.length_b   1.000
_cell.length_c   1.000
_cell.angle_alpha   90.00
_cell.angle_beta   90.00
_cell.angle_gamma   90.00
#
_symmetry.space_group_name_H-M   'P 1'
#
loop_
_entity.id
_entity.type
_entity.pdbx_description
1 polymer ?
#
loop_
_entity_poly.entity_id
_entity_poly.type
_entity_poly.pdbx_seq_one_letter_code
_entity_poly.pdbx_strand_id
1 'polypeptide(L)'
;MGNVESEKVAQKSDISVHRGVRTEEPSDLVIHENDFLVKFEPVKLQSLGKSIWMRCSKSGVFSLRDYESLVQELNHGSNHLKFFVKLATDSQTAETEPMFSVLSLWFSFGKSFTDQMHRAIFGNLISSLADVTSVDTIAARLSTLFTDVADDLAKIVSHVLKATNPPLLLDFSVSSGFSTLLTEEMLWLLSVILSSPFKRPNRTRLVDSAPLEIEQLAHLCQLYDSKSHGFSFTRIKELAFEYDGPIIMFLQAENYLFCLSSDEGLKDSMKTYGSVDSKLFQIFPEFTKLVSGRSAKLAGPGVEVGIIYSNFTAKTTRRGLLIGHQPIASPVIDVNEGFTELRLTGGPPLKLVAVEIWAAGLTDQLSKLRAQKAWELQQVNKEKNRRFKLEEDWRNSDDRRLLAIGGVNVYHSAEIEGREAELSSGLHNASKQQ
;
A
#
# COMPACT_ATOMS: atom_id res chain seq x y z
N MET A 1 -43.41 -13.79 42.33
CA MET A 1 -44.65 -14.41 42.85
C MET A 1 -45.78 -13.92 41.95
N GLY A 2 -46.47 -14.71 41.15
CA GLY A 2 -46.44 -16.14 40.89
C GLY A 2 -47.25 -16.45 39.61
N ASN A 3 -46.95 -17.63 39.05
CA ASN A 3 -47.79 -18.63 38.36
C ASN A 3 -48.76 -18.23 37.21
N VAL A 4 -48.66 -18.82 36.00
CA VAL A 4 -48.85 -20.25 35.59
C VAL A 4 -50.35 -20.61 35.78
N GLU A 5 -51.15 -21.10 34.84
CA GLU A 5 -50.95 -21.73 33.53
C GLU A 5 -52.28 -21.73 32.73
N SER A 6 -52.12 -22.08 31.45
CA SER A 6 -53.05 -22.41 30.37
C SER A 6 -54.32 -23.24 30.66
N GLU A 7 -55.34 -23.01 29.82
CA GLU A 7 -56.37 -23.99 29.48
C GLU A 7 -56.66 -24.02 27.96
N LYS A 8 -56.65 -25.22 27.39
CA LYS A 8 -57.06 -25.57 26.02
C LYS A 8 -58.56 -25.88 26.00
N VAL A 9 -59.25 -25.49 24.94
CA VAL A 9 -60.49 -26.17 24.50
C VAL A 9 -60.49 -26.31 22.98
N ALA A 10 -60.76 -27.53 22.53
CA ALA A 10 -61.01 -27.88 21.13
C ALA A 10 -62.47 -28.32 21.00
N GLN A 11 -63.17 -27.93 19.92
CA GLN A 11 -64.35 -28.66 19.45
C GLN A 11 -64.61 -28.47 17.95
N LYS A 12 -64.76 -29.63 17.29
CA LYS A 12 -65.38 -29.98 15.99
C LYS A 12 -66.72 -29.24 15.74
N SER A 13 -67.32 -29.12 14.54
CA SER A 13 -67.14 -29.64 13.17
C SER A 13 -68.24 -28.98 12.32
N ASP A 14 -68.04 -28.80 11.00
CA ASP A 14 -69.11 -29.13 10.04
C ASP A 14 -68.59 -29.26 8.60
N ILE A 15 -69.10 -30.29 7.94
CA ILE A 15 -68.78 -30.70 6.57
C ILE A 15 -69.83 -30.07 5.63
N SER A 16 -69.38 -29.40 4.57
CA SER A 16 -70.17 -29.36 3.33
C SER A 16 -69.26 -29.49 2.11
N VAL A 17 -69.70 -30.31 1.19
CA VAL A 17 -69.00 -30.83 0.02
C VAL A 17 -69.52 -30.09 -1.21
N HIS A 18 -68.65 -29.40 -1.97
CA HIS A 18 -68.50 -29.55 -3.43
C HIS A 18 -67.75 -28.41 -4.14
N ARG A 19 -66.99 -28.87 -5.17
CA ARG A 19 -66.58 -28.21 -6.42
C ARG A 19 -65.36 -27.29 -6.39
N GLY A 20 -64.25 -27.93 -6.79
CA GLY A 20 -63.12 -27.44 -7.57
C GLY A 20 -62.97 -25.94 -7.77
N VAL A 21 -61.91 -25.41 -7.17
CA VAL A 21 -61.17 -24.27 -7.71
C VAL A 21 -59.70 -24.67 -7.69
N ARG A 22 -59.06 -24.40 -8.82
CA ARG A 22 -57.66 -24.71 -9.15
C ARG A 22 -56.72 -24.43 -7.97
N THR A 23 -55.82 -25.37 -7.73
CA THR A 23 -54.50 -25.07 -7.17
C THR A 23 -53.86 -24.01 -8.07
N GLU A 24 -53.94 -22.74 -7.66
CA GLU A 24 -52.97 -21.75 -8.10
C GLU A 24 -51.65 -22.16 -7.46
N GLU A 25 -50.75 -22.74 -8.27
CA GLU A 25 -49.33 -22.76 -7.95
C GLU A 25 -48.91 -21.32 -7.63
N PRO A 26 -48.09 -21.10 -6.59
CA PRO A 26 -47.64 -19.76 -6.25
C PRO A 26 -46.92 -19.21 -7.47
N SER A 27 -47.45 -18.11 -8.02
CA SER A 27 -46.86 -17.37 -9.12
C SER A 27 -45.35 -17.29 -8.93
N ASP A 28 -44.59 -17.85 -9.88
CA ASP A 28 -43.16 -17.65 -9.95
C ASP A 28 -42.89 -16.15 -9.78
N LEU A 29 -42.21 -15.77 -8.70
CA LEU A 29 -41.79 -14.39 -8.46
C LEU A 29 -40.79 -14.02 -9.56
N VAL A 30 -41.31 -13.35 -10.59
CA VAL A 30 -40.53 -12.84 -11.72
C VAL A 30 -39.88 -11.52 -11.33
N ILE A 31 -38.56 -11.45 -11.49
CA ILE A 31 -37.80 -10.20 -11.33
C ILE A 31 -37.78 -9.50 -12.70
N HIS A 32 -38.10 -8.21 -12.75
CA HIS A 32 -38.04 -7.40 -13.97
C HIS A 32 -36.63 -6.81 -14.21
N GLU A 33 -36.28 -6.59 -15.47
CA GLU A 33 -34.94 -6.12 -15.89
C GLU A 33 -34.58 -4.77 -15.26
N ASN A 34 -35.51 -3.80 -15.29
CA ASN A 34 -35.25 -2.47 -14.74
C ASN A 34 -34.95 -2.53 -13.24
N ASP A 35 -35.75 -3.29 -12.48
CA ASP A 35 -35.55 -3.46 -11.03
C ASP A 35 -34.23 -4.16 -10.71
N PHE A 36 -33.78 -5.06 -11.59
CA PHE A 36 -32.49 -5.72 -11.49
C PHE A 36 -31.34 -4.74 -11.78
N LEU A 37 -31.42 -3.99 -12.88
CA LEU A 37 -30.33 -3.11 -13.33
C LEU A 37 -30.13 -1.88 -12.45
N VAL A 38 -31.21 -1.33 -11.86
CA VAL A 38 -31.14 -0.20 -10.92
C VAL A 38 -30.24 -0.53 -9.72
N LYS A 39 -30.14 -1.80 -9.31
CA LYS A 39 -29.24 -2.21 -8.22
C LYS A 39 -27.76 -1.97 -8.52
N PHE A 40 -27.36 -1.99 -9.80
CA PHE A 40 -25.97 -1.83 -10.23
C PHE A 40 -25.58 -0.37 -10.52
N GLU A 41 -26.54 0.56 -10.54
CA GLU A 41 -26.30 1.97 -10.79
C GLU A 41 -25.43 2.66 -9.72
N PRO A 42 -25.65 2.46 -8.41
CA PRO A 42 -24.84 3.11 -7.37
C PRO A 42 -23.35 2.77 -7.43
N VAL A 43 -23.03 1.57 -7.94
CA VAL A 43 -21.66 1.05 -8.04
C VAL A 43 -21.05 1.24 -9.42
N LYS A 44 -21.74 1.92 -10.34
CA LYS A 44 -21.31 2.15 -11.74
C LYS A 44 -20.96 0.86 -12.51
N LEU A 45 -21.63 -0.25 -12.20
CA LEU A 45 -21.42 -1.56 -12.84
C LEU A 45 -22.65 -1.98 -13.68
N GLN A 46 -23.37 -1.03 -14.28
CA GLN A 46 -24.56 -1.31 -15.08
C GLN A 46 -24.27 -2.26 -16.25
N SER A 47 -23.11 -2.13 -16.90
CA SER A 47 -22.67 -3.06 -17.96
C SER A 47 -22.55 -4.50 -17.45
N LEU A 48 -22.06 -4.68 -16.22
CA LEU A 48 -21.96 -6.00 -15.59
C LEU A 48 -23.36 -6.54 -15.27
N GLY A 49 -24.24 -5.70 -14.72
CA GLY A 49 -25.64 -6.05 -14.49
C GLY A 49 -26.34 -6.52 -15.78
N LYS A 50 -26.17 -5.78 -16.89
CA LYS A 50 -26.71 -6.19 -18.20
C LYS A 50 -26.16 -7.53 -18.66
N SER A 51 -24.85 -7.77 -18.56
CA SER A 51 -24.27 -9.05 -18.95
C SER A 51 -24.76 -10.21 -18.09
N ILE A 52 -24.92 -10.01 -16.77
CA ILE A 52 -25.51 -11.00 -15.86
C ILE A 52 -26.96 -11.29 -16.25
N TRP A 53 -27.76 -10.25 -16.49
CA TRP A 53 -29.15 -10.39 -16.91
C TRP A 53 -29.27 -11.19 -18.22
N MET A 54 -28.46 -10.85 -19.23
CA MET A 54 -28.46 -11.55 -20.52
C MET A 54 -28.07 -13.03 -20.40
N ARG A 55 -27.15 -13.37 -19.48
CA ARG A 55 -26.74 -14.76 -19.25
C ARG A 55 -27.79 -15.56 -18.48
N CYS A 56 -28.46 -14.94 -17.51
CA CYS A 56 -29.32 -15.65 -16.56
C CYS A 56 -30.81 -15.60 -16.93
N SER A 57 -31.25 -14.59 -17.68
CA SER A 57 -32.65 -14.48 -18.10
C SER A 57 -32.95 -15.44 -19.24
N LYS A 58 -34.00 -16.25 -19.07
CA LYS A 58 -34.55 -17.07 -20.15
C LYS A 58 -35.82 -16.38 -20.62
N SER A 59 -35.91 -16.09 -21.92
CA SER A 59 -37.08 -15.44 -22.52
C SER A 59 -37.43 -14.06 -21.91
N GLY A 60 -36.42 -13.32 -21.42
CA GLY A 60 -36.60 -11.99 -20.81
C GLY A 60 -37.12 -12.01 -19.37
N VAL A 61 -37.11 -13.18 -18.72
CA VAL A 61 -37.56 -13.35 -17.34
C VAL A 61 -36.42 -13.95 -16.50
N PHE A 62 -36.19 -13.38 -15.33
CA PHE A 62 -35.24 -13.90 -14.35
C PHE A 62 -36.03 -14.62 -13.23
N SER A 63 -36.01 -15.95 -13.26
CA SER A 63 -36.70 -16.77 -12.26
C SER A 63 -36.01 -16.65 -10.89
N LEU A 64 -36.78 -16.74 -9.81
CA LEU A 64 -36.23 -16.72 -8.45
C LEU A 64 -35.19 -17.83 -8.23
N ARG A 65 -35.39 -19.00 -8.83
CA ARG A 65 -34.46 -20.13 -8.74
C ARG A 65 -33.12 -19.83 -9.42
N ASP A 66 -33.15 -19.25 -10.62
CA ASP A 66 -31.91 -18.85 -11.31
C ASP A 66 -31.20 -17.73 -10.53
N TYR A 67 -31.96 -16.83 -9.90
CA TYR A 67 -31.43 -15.75 -9.06
C TYR A 67 -30.70 -16.29 -7.82
N GLU A 68 -31.33 -17.21 -7.09
CA GLU A 68 -30.73 -17.90 -5.95
C GLU A 68 -29.49 -18.69 -6.35
N SER A 69 -29.53 -19.37 -7.50
CA SER A 69 -28.37 -20.10 -8.04
C SER A 69 -27.20 -19.18 -8.37
N LEU A 70 -27.46 -18.01 -8.97
CA LEU A 70 -26.43 -17.00 -9.23
C LEU A 70 -25.80 -16.51 -7.93
N VAL A 71 -26.62 -16.19 -6.93
CA VAL A 71 -26.14 -15.75 -5.62
C VAL A 71 -25.29 -16.84 -4.96
N GLN A 72 -25.66 -18.11 -5.08
CA GLN A 72 -24.83 -19.22 -4.59
C GLN A 72 -23.50 -19.35 -5.35
N GLU A 73 -23.52 -19.24 -6.69
CA GLU A 73 -22.30 -19.27 -7.52
C GLU A 73 -21.33 -18.14 -7.15
N LEU A 74 -21.83 -16.95 -6.83
CA LEU A 74 -21.01 -15.80 -6.41
C LEU A 74 -20.47 -15.88 -4.97
N ASN A 75 -21.11 -16.66 -4.08
CA ASN A 75 -20.65 -16.82 -2.69
C ASN A 75 -19.75 -18.03 -2.50
N HIS A 76 -19.95 -19.08 -3.29
CA HIS A 76 -19.31 -20.39 -3.10
C HIS A 76 -18.55 -20.87 -4.35
N GLY A 77 -18.51 -20.07 -5.41
CA GLY A 77 -17.75 -20.36 -6.61
C GLY A 77 -16.26 -20.45 -6.32
N SER A 78 -15.59 -21.42 -6.96
CA SER A 78 -14.15 -21.63 -6.79
C SER A 78 -13.28 -20.82 -7.74
N ASN A 79 -13.88 -20.16 -8.75
CA ASN A 79 -13.13 -19.40 -9.75
C ASN A 79 -13.96 -18.23 -10.31
N HIS A 80 -14.10 -17.17 -9.52
CA HIS A 80 -14.84 -15.96 -9.91
C HIS A 80 -14.19 -15.27 -11.12
N LEU A 81 -12.86 -15.34 -11.26
CA LEU A 81 -12.17 -14.78 -12.43
C LEU A 81 -12.68 -15.41 -13.73
N LYS A 82 -12.72 -16.74 -13.80
CA LYS A 82 -13.25 -17.46 -14.96
C LYS A 82 -14.72 -17.15 -15.20
N PHE A 83 -15.51 -16.97 -14.13
CA PHE A 83 -16.91 -16.56 -14.24
C PHE A 83 -17.05 -15.21 -14.97
N PHE A 84 -16.30 -14.18 -14.54
CA PHE A 84 -16.37 -12.84 -15.15
C PHE A 84 -15.77 -12.79 -16.55
N VAL A 85 -14.68 -13.50 -16.81
CA VAL A 85 -14.11 -13.62 -18.16
C VAL A 85 -15.13 -14.26 -19.12
N LYS A 86 -15.75 -15.37 -18.71
CA LYS A 86 -16.79 -16.02 -19.50
C LYS A 86 -17.96 -15.06 -19.77
N LEU A 87 -18.40 -14.34 -18.74
CA LEU A 87 -19.48 -13.37 -18.86
C LEU A 87 -19.16 -12.25 -19.86
N ALA A 88 -17.93 -11.73 -19.85
CA ALA A 88 -17.48 -10.71 -20.79
C ALA A 88 -17.42 -11.24 -22.24
N THR A 89 -16.92 -12.47 -22.43
CA THR A 89 -16.87 -13.12 -23.74
C THR A 89 -18.28 -13.41 -24.29
N ASP A 90 -19.19 -13.91 -23.45
CA ASP A 90 -20.56 -14.24 -23.83
C ASP A 90 -21.40 -12.96 -24.12
N SER A 91 -21.05 -11.84 -23.50
CA SER A 91 -21.73 -10.55 -23.71
C SER A 91 -21.41 -9.84 -25.04
N GLN A 92 -20.55 -10.43 -25.88
CA GLN A 92 -20.29 -9.93 -27.23
C GLN A 92 -21.53 -10.10 -28.13
N THR A 93 -22.47 -9.16 -28.02
CA THR A 93 -23.45 -8.89 -29.06
C THR A 93 -22.79 -7.96 -30.07
N ALA A 94 -22.30 -8.55 -31.16
CA ALA A 94 -21.89 -8.03 -32.48
C ALA A 94 -21.20 -6.65 -32.67
N GLU A 95 -21.40 -5.59 -31.87
CA GLU A 95 -20.93 -4.24 -32.22
C GLU A 95 -20.52 -3.32 -31.04
N THR A 96 -20.66 -3.72 -29.78
CA THR A 96 -20.45 -2.81 -28.63
C THR A 96 -19.28 -3.24 -27.75
N GLU A 97 -18.19 -2.47 -27.84
CA GLU A 97 -16.97 -2.46 -26.99
C GLU A 97 -16.07 -3.72 -26.98
N PRO A 98 -14.73 -3.56 -27.03
CA PRO A 98 -13.81 -4.69 -26.86
C PRO A 98 -13.99 -5.33 -25.47
N MET A 99 -14.02 -6.67 -25.40
CA MET A 99 -14.11 -7.45 -24.14
C MET A 99 -13.20 -6.92 -23.02
N PHE A 100 -11.99 -6.49 -23.36
CA PHE A 100 -11.04 -5.99 -22.39
C PHE A 100 -11.44 -4.65 -21.78
N SER A 101 -12.08 -3.76 -22.55
CA SER A 101 -12.59 -2.48 -22.03
C SER A 101 -13.71 -2.73 -21.00
N VAL A 102 -14.52 -3.75 -21.24
CA VAL A 102 -15.55 -4.21 -20.31
C VAL A 102 -14.91 -4.79 -19.04
N LEU A 103 -13.93 -5.68 -19.17
CA LEU A 103 -13.22 -6.26 -18.02
C LEU A 103 -12.43 -5.21 -17.22
N SER A 104 -11.79 -4.25 -17.88
CA SER A 104 -11.06 -3.19 -17.18
C SER A 104 -12.00 -2.29 -16.38
N LEU A 105 -13.19 -1.98 -16.90
CA LEU A 105 -14.23 -1.26 -16.16
C LEU A 105 -14.74 -2.08 -14.97
N TRP A 106 -14.94 -3.39 -15.13
CA TRP A 106 -15.44 -4.24 -14.04
C TRP A 106 -14.41 -4.42 -12.93
N PHE A 107 -13.15 -4.71 -13.28
CA PHE A 107 -12.06 -4.92 -12.32
C PHE A 107 -11.58 -3.62 -11.67
N SER A 108 -11.87 -2.47 -12.27
CA SER A 108 -11.72 -1.16 -11.61
C SER A 108 -12.92 -0.77 -10.76
N PHE A 109 -13.93 -1.64 -10.62
CA PHE A 109 -15.18 -1.36 -9.88
C PHE A 109 -15.89 -0.10 -10.36
N GLY A 110 -15.91 0.11 -11.69
CA GLY A 110 -16.54 1.27 -12.31
C GLY A 110 -15.74 2.58 -12.16
N LYS A 111 -14.49 2.53 -11.68
CA LYS A 111 -13.60 3.69 -11.67
C LYS A 111 -13.01 3.95 -13.06
N SER A 112 -12.99 5.22 -13.45
CA SER A 112 -12.28 5.67 -14.64
C SER A 112 -10.81 5.89 -14.32
N PHE A 113 -9.91 5.39 -15.16
CA PHE A 113 -8.49 5.73 -15.13
C PHE A 113 -8.16 6.80 -16.16
N THR A 114 -7.14 7.59 -15.89
CA THR A 114 -6.48 8.42 -16.91
C THR A 114 -5.98 7.55 -18.06
N ASP A 115 -5.99 8.09 -19.29
CA ASP A 115 -5.51 7.36 -20.47
C ASP A 115 -4.05 6.89 -20.33
N GLN A 116 -3.24 7.64 -19.58
CA GLN A 116 -1.86 7.29 -19.30
C GLN A 116 -1.79 6.06 -18.39
N MET A 117 -2.53 6.06 -17.28
CA MET A 117 -2.59 4.93 -16.36
C MET A 117 -3.18 3.69 -17.01
N HIS A 118 -4.30 3.85 -17.72
CA HIS A 118 -4.95 2.75 -18.42
C HIS A 118 -3.97 2.08 -19.41
N ARG A 119 -3.24 2.86 -20.21
CA ARG A 119 -2.22 2.32 -21.12
C ARG A 119 -1.07 1.66 -20.39
N ALA A 120 -0.59 2.25 -19.29
CA ALA A 120 0.53 1.69 -18.54
C ALA A 120 0.21 0.34 -17.90
N ILE A 121 -0.96 0.20 -17.27
CA ILE A 121 -1.37 -1.04 -16.59
C ILE A 121 -1.84 -2.09 -17.60
N PHE A 122 -2.70 -1.68 -18.53
CA PHE A 122 -3.44 -2.62 -19.36
C PHE A 122 -2.90 -2.78 -20.77
N GLY A 123 -2.06 -1.86 -21.27
CA GLY A 123 -1.58 -1.88 -22.65
C GLY A 123 -0.95 -3.21 -23.04
N ASN A 124 -0.03 -3.71 -22.22
CA ASN A 124 0.60 -5.02 -22.43
C ASN A 124 -0.37 -6.18 -22.36
N LEU A 125 -1.32 -6.13 -21.41
CA LEU A 125 -2.32 -7.18 -21.25
C LEU A 125 -3.22 -7.24 -22.50
N ILE A 126 -3.69 -6.09 -22.98
CA ILE A 126 -4.47 -5.93 -24.20
C ILE A 126 -3.69 -6.50 -25.40
N SER A 127 -2.45 -6.06 -25.60
CA SER A 127 -1.62 -6.55 -26.70
C SER A 127 -1.38 -8.05 -26.62
N SER A 128 -1.15 -8.60 -25.42
CA SER A 128 -0.93 -10.04 -25.25
C SER A 128 -2.18 -10.87 -25.55
N LEU A 129 -3.37 -10.32 -25.30
CA LEU A 129 -4.65 -11.02 -25.37
C LEU A 129 -5.39 -10.81 -26.70
N ALA A 130 -4.88 -9.97 -27.60
CA ALA A 130 -5.56 -9.59 -28.84
C ALA A 130 -6.05 -10.78 -29.68
N ASP A 131 -5.28 -11.87 -29.74
CA ASP A 131 -5.60 -13.06 -30.54
C ASP A 131 -6.13 -14.24 -29.71
N VAL A 132 -6.36 -14.05 -28.41
CA VAL A 132 -6.77 -15.13 -27.50
C VAL A 132 -8.28 -15.13 -27.32
N THR A 133 -8.93 -16.20 -27.78
CA THR A 133 -10.38 -16.38 -27.65
C THR A 133 -10.78 -17.38 -26.55
N SER A 134 -9.84 -18.21 -26.10
CA SER A 134 -10.10 -19.20 -25.04
C SER A 134 -10.23 -18.55 -23.67
N VAL A 135 -11.42 -18.71 -23.05
CA VAL A 135 -11.72 -18.25 -21.68
C VAL A 135 -10.68 -18.75 -20.68
N ASP A 136 -10.24 -20.01 -20.80
CA ASP A 136 -9.26 -20.60 -19.88
C ASP A 136 -7.89 -19.94 -20.00
N THR A 137 -7.47 -19.63 -21.22
CA THR A 137 -6.19 -18.95 -21.48
C THR A 137 -6.23 -17.49 -21.00
N ILE A 138 -7.35 -16.79 -21.21
CA ILE A 138 -7.54 -15.42 -20.73
C ILE A 138 -7.51 -15.39 -19.20
N ALA A 139 -8.31 -16.26 -18.54
CA ALA A 139 -8.34 -16.36 -17.08
C ALA A 139 -6.97 -16.73 -16.50
N ALA A 140 -6.24 -17.66 -17.12
CA ALA A 140 -4.90 -18.04 -16.67
C ALA A 140 -3.88 -16.89 -16.77
N ARG A 141 -4.04 -15.97 -17.73
CA ARG A 141 -3.15 -14.80 -17.86
C ARG A 141 -3.51 -13.70 -16.85
N LEU A 142 -4.81 -13.50 -16.61
CA LEU A 142 -5.30 -12.50 -15.66
C LEU A 142 -5.13 -12.92 -14.19
N SER A 143 -5.05 -14.23 -13.89
CA SER A 143 -5.00 -14.75 -12.51
C SER A 143 -3.82 -14.22 -11.69
N THR A 144 -2.73 -13.85 -12.36
CA THR A 144 -1.53 -13.31 -11.71
C THR A 144 -1.77 -11.99 -10.99
N LEU A 145 -2.78 -11.21 -11.40
CA LEU A 145 -3.09 -9.89 -10.84
C LEU A 145 -4.53 -9.80 -10.35
N PHE A 146 -5.49 -10.41 -11.04
CA PHE A 146 -6.92 -10.11 -10.86
C PHE A 146 -7.71 -11.17 -10.08
N THR A 147 -7.05 -12.15 -9.44
CA THR A 147 -7.77 -13.17 -8.67
C THR A 147 -8.50 -12.55 -7.48
N ASP A 148 -7.79 -11.82 -6.61
CA ASP A 148 -8.39 -11.12 -5.46
C ASP A 148 -9.45 -10.10 -5.91
N VAL A 149 -9.17 -9.41 -7.02
CA VAL A 149 -10.09 -8.42 -7.61
C VAL A 149 -11.40 -9.07 -8.07
N ALA A 150 -11.32 -10.24 -8.70
CA ALA A 150 -12.50 -10.99 -9.12
C ALA A 150 -13.30 -11.52 -7.92
N ASP A 151 -12.63 -11.98 -6.87
CA ASP A 151 -13.30 -12.41 -5.64
C ASP A 151 -14.01 -11.25 -4.94
N ASP A 152 -13.36 -10.09 -4.87
CA ASP A 152 -13.97 -8.87 -4.32
C ASP A 152 -15.13 -8.37 -5.19
N LEU A 153 -15.02 -8.46 -6.51
CA LEU A 153 -16.13 -8.16 -7.42
C LEU A 153 -17.31 -9.11 -7.18
N ALA A 154 -17.07 -10.40 -6.97
CA ALA A 154 -18.12 -11.37 -6.65
C ALA A 154 -18.82 -11.03 -5.33
N LYS A 155 -18.06 -10.62 -4.30
CA LYS A 155 -18.63 -10.14 -3.02
C LYS A 155 -19.50 -8.90 -3.23
N ILE A 156 -19.04 -7.92 -4.01
CA ILE A 156 -19.80 -6.69 -4.31
C ILE A 156 -21.10 -7.04 -5.04
N VAL A 157 -21.03 -7.86 -6.09
CA VAL A 157 -22.22 -8.27 -6.86
C VAL A 157 -23.19 -9.04 -5.96
N SER A 158 -22.70 -9.99 -5.15
CA SER A 158 -23.52 -10.74 -4.19
C SER A 158 -24.22 -9.81 -3.19
N HIS A 159 -23.52 -8.79 -2.69
CA HIS A 159 -24.11 -7.78 -1.81
C HIS A 159 -25.18 -6.96 -2.53
N VAL A 160 -24.89 -6.45 -3.74
CA VAL A 160 -25.84 -5.69 -4.57
C VAL A 160 -27.13 -6.48 -4.83
N LEU A 161 -27.01 -7.78 -5.08
CA LEU A 161 -28.17 -8.65 -5.30
C LEU A 161 -28.96 -8.88 -4.00
N LYS A 162 -28.31 -9.01 -2.85
CA LYS A 162 -28.97 -9.26 -1.55
C LYS A 162 -29.52 -8.00 -0.89
N ALA A 163 -28.90 -6.84 -1.12
CA ALA A 163 -29.19 -5.62 -0.39
C ALA A 163 -30.61 -5.14 -0.68
N THR A 164 -31.37 -4.93 0.40
CA THR A 164 -32.75 -4.46 0.31
C THR A 164 -32.89 -2.96 0.43
N ASN A 165 -31.96 -2.18 1.02
CA ASN A 165 -32.00 -0.69 1.07
C ASN A 165 -30.89 -0.01 1.92
N PRO A 166 -29.60 -0.38 1.84
CA PRO A 166 -28.64 0.73 1.85
C PRO A 166 -27.71 0.73 0.63
N PRO A 167 -27.33 1.93 0.14
CA PRO A 167 -26.38 2.07 -0.95
C PRO A 167 -25.00 1.60 -0.49
N LEU A 168 -24.36 0.84 -1.37
CA LEU A 168 -23.00 0.37 -1.20
C LEU A 168 -22.04 1.54 -1.48
N LEU A 169 -21.26 1.96 -0.48
CA LEU A 169 -20.35 3.09 -0.59
C LEU A 169 -18.92 2.62 -0.94
N LEU A 170 -18.63 2.47 -2.24
CA LEU A 170 -17.29 2.16 -2.78
C LEU A 170 -16.40 3.40 -2.80
N ASP A 171 -16.05 3.90 -1.64
CA ASP A 171 -15.09 5.01 -1.54
C ASP A 171 -13.77 4.50 -0.97
N PHE A 172 -12.85 4.24 -1.90
CA PHE A 172 -11.47 3.86 -1.65
C PHE A 172 -10.63 5.10 -1.31
N SER A 173 -10.89 5.72 -0.16
CA SER A 173 -10.12 6.88 0.32
C SER A 173 -8.98 6.44 1.25
N VAL A 174 -7.79 7.03 1.13
CA VAL A 174 -6.76 6.92 2.18
C VAL A 174 -7.14 7.78 3.37
N SER A 175 -6.75 7.37 4.57
CA SER A 175 -6.95 8.14 5.80
C SER A 175 -6.16 9.47 5.86
N SER A 176 -5.21 9.69 4.94
CA SER A 176 -4.43 10.93 4.85
C SER A 176 -4.71 11.62 3.51
N GLY A 177 -4.82 12.96 3.55
CA GLY A 177 -5.15 13.78 2.37
C GLY A 177 -4.22 13.44 1.20
N PHE A 178 -4.83 13.22 0.03
CA PHE A 178 -4.12 12.75 -1.17
C PHE A 178 -2.86 13.56 -1.44
N SER A 179 -1.79 12.83 -1.69
CA SER A 179 -0.48 13.34 -2.06
C SER A 179 -0.37 13.61 -3.55
N THR A 180 0.84 13.88 -4.02
CA THR A 180 1.05 14.23 -5.42
C THR A 180 1.36 13.05 -6.33
N LEU A 181 1.91 11.95 -5.81
CA LEU A 181 2.19 10.73 -6.55
C LEU A 181 1.22 9.61 -6.19
N LEU A 182 0.88 9.42 -4.90
CA LEU A 182 -0.13 8.45 -4.48
C LEU A 182 -1.55 8.99 -4.73
N THR A 183 -2.03 8.82 -5.96
CA THR A 183 -3.41 9.09 -6.39
C THR A 183 -4.34 7.92 -6.09
N GLU A 184 -5.66 8.11 -6.25
CA GLU A 184 -6.65 7.00 -6.17
C GLU A 184 -6.35 5.85 -7.12
N GLU A 185 -5.87 6.16 -8.34
CA GLU A 185 -5.53 5.14 -9.34
C GLU A 185 -4.33 4.31 -8.89
N MET A 186 -3.33 4.97 -8.29
CA MET A 186 -2.17 4.29 -7.71
C MET A 186 -2.56 3.41 -6.54
N LEU A 187 -3.47 3.87 -5.67
CA LEU A 187 -3.96 3.07 -4.54
C LEU A 187 -4.66 1.81 -5.00
N TRP A 188 -5.51 1.92 -6.02
CA TRP A 188 -6.11 0.75 -6.64
C TRP A 188 -5.03 -0.19 -7.17
N LEU A 189 -4.04 0.30 -7.94
CA LEU A 189 -2.96 -0.53 -8.45
C LEU A 189 -2.15 -1.22 -7.34
N LEU A 190 -1.77 -0.48 -6.29
CA LEU A 190 -1.07 -1.01 -5.13
C LEU A 190 -1.88 -2.11 -4.44
N SER A 191 -3.20 -1.94 -4.36
CA SER A 191 -4.09 -2.92 -3.74
C SER A 191 -4.13 -4.25 -4.51
N VAL A 192 -3.88 -4.20 -5.82
CA VAL A 192 -3.81 -5.39 -6.68
C VAL A 192 -2.44 -6.08 -6.54
N ILE A 193 -1.35 -5.34 -6.46
CA ILE A 193 0.02 -5.89 -6.60
C ILE A 193 0.72 -6.18 -5.27
N LEU A 194 0.27 -5.58 -4.18
CA LEU A 194 0.86 -5.76 -2.86
C LEU A 194 0.19 -6.91 -2.09
N SER A 195 0.98 -7.52 -1.23
CA SER A 195 0.57 -8.60 -0.32
C SER A 195 0.85 -8.19 1.13
N SER A 196 0.62 -9.09 2.09
CA SER A 196 1.28 -8.98 3.40
C SER A 196 2.79 -8.73 3.21
N PRO A 197 3.43 -7.85 4.02
CA PRO A 197 2.92 -7.16 5.21
C PRO A 197 2.29 -5.78 4.95
N PHE A 198 2.10 -5.38 3.68
CA PHE A 198 1.63 -4.04 3.32
C PHE A 198 0.12 -3.87 3.48
N LYS A 199 -0.64 -4.94 3.28
CA LYS A 199 -2.10 -4.97 3.38
C LYS A 199 -2.58 -5.17 4.82
N ARG A 200 -3.71 -4.53 5.17
CA ARG A 200 -4.39 -4.70 6.47
C ARG A 200 -5.89 -4.70 6.35
N PRO A 201 -6.56 -5.46 7.23
CA PRO A 201 -8.00 -5.35 7.35
C PRO A 201 -8.36 -3.93 7.78
N ASN A 202 -8.96 -3.17 6.86
CA ASN A 202 -9.76 -2.02 7.23
C ASN A 202 -11.14 -2.54 7.71
N ARG A 203 -11.94 -1.74 8.41
CA ARG A 203 -13.37 -2.03 8.44
C ARG A 203 -13.89 -1.75 7.04
N THR A 204 -14.24 -2.78 6.28
CA THR A 204 -14.96 -2.63 5.01
C THR A 204 -16.14 -1.69 5.21
N ARG A 205 -16.39 -0.85 4.22
CA ARG A 205 -17.63 -0.04 4.21
C ARG A 205 -18.86 -0.87 3.79
N LEU A 206 -18.66 -2.12 3.42
CA LEU A 206 -19.70 -3.11 3.22
C LEU A 206 -20.27 -3.59 4.57
N VAL A 207 -21.37 -2.96 5.00
CA VAL A 207 -22.08 -3.26 6.25
C VAL A 207 -22.26 -4.77 6.42
N ASP A 208 -21.81 -5.32 7.56
CA ASP A 208 -21.89 -6.73 7.96
C ASP A 208 -21.14 -7.75 7.07
N SER A 209 -20.13 -7.33 6.30
CA SER A 209 -19.31 -8.24 5.50
C SER A 209 -17.81 -8.03 5.68
N ALA A 210 -17.03 -9.07 5.38
CA ALA A 210 -15.58 -9.05 5.51
C ALA A 210 -14.94 -8.05 4.54
N PRO A 211 -13.79 -7.45 4.94
CA PRO A 211 -12.63 -7.18 4.12
C PRO A 211 -12.74 -7.26 2.59
N LEU A 212 -12.83 -6.17 1.82
CA LEU A 212 -12.37 -6.22 0.43
C LEU A 212 -10.85 -6.25 0.50
N GLU A 213 -10.21 -7.22 -0.13
CA GLU A 213 -8.74 -7.36 -0.17
C GLU A 213 -8.07 -6.12 -0.77
N ILE A 214 -8.75 -5.47 -1.69
CA ILE A 214 -8.33 -4.21 -2.32
C ILE A 214 -8.48 -2.95 -1.44
N GLU A 215 -9.33 -2.94 -0.40
CA GLU A 215 -9.51 -1.77 0.49
C GLU A 215 -8.45 -1.72 1.61
N GLN A 216 -7.52 -2.67 1.61
CA GLN A 216 -6.61 -2.95 2.72
C GLN A 216 -5.40 -2.00 2.84
N LEU A 217 -5.46 -0.81 2.23
CA LEU A 217 -4.38 0.19 2.22
C LEU A 217 -4.76 1.52 2.88
N ALA A 218 -5.93 1.62 3.50
CA ALA A 218 -6.38 2.86 4.13
C ALA A 218 -5.50 3.32 5.29
N HIS A 219 -4.70 2.43 5.89
CA HIS A 219 -3.79 2.73 7.00
C HIS A 219 -2.48 3.39 6.58
N LEU A 220 -2.21 3.53 5.28
CA LEU A 220 -0.98 4.15 4.79
C LEU A 220 -0.85 5.58 5.34
N CYS A 221 0.33 5.88 5.89
CA CYS A 221 0.65 7.18 6.47
C CYS A 221 1.86 7.78 5.76
N GLN A 222 1.72 9.00 5.24
CA GLN A 222 2.85 9.68 4.59
C GLN A 222 3.93 10.03 5.63
N LEU A 223 5.17 9.60 5.38
CA LEU A 223 6.35 9.95 6.16
C LEU A 223 7.07 11.15 5.54
N TYR A 224 7.14 11.19 4.21
CA TYR A 224 7.87 12.21 3.48
C TYR A 224 7.24 12.48 2.11
N ASP A 225 7.33 13.74 1.68
CA ASP A 225 6.98 14.21 0.35
C ASP A 225 7.93 15.34 -0.05
N SER A 226 8.64 15.18 -1.15
CA SER A 226 9.61 16.15 -1.64
C SER A 226 8.99 17.50 -2.03
N LYS A 227 7.70 17.56 -2.38
CA LYS A 227 7.06 18.84 -2.74
C LYS A 227 6.80 19.73 -1.52
N SER A 228 6.41 19.13 -0.41
CA SER A 228 6.23 19.83 0.87
C SER A 228 7.53 20.00 1.65
N HIS A 229 8.44 19.02 1.59
CA HIS A 229 9.64 18.98 2.43
C HIS A 229 10.93 19.41 1.71
N GLY A 230 10.90 19.54 0.37
CA GLY A 230 12.07 19.83 -0.46
C GLY A 230 13.02 18.64 -0.64
N PHE A 231 13.93 18.70 -1.62
CA PHE A 231 14.92 17.66 -1.89
C PHE A 231 16.13 17.79 -0.95
N SER A 232 16.02 17.20 0.24
CA SER A 232 17.13 17.12 1.20
C SER A 232 17.22 15.73 1.79
N PHE A 233 18.35 15.05 1.56
CA PHE A 233 18.63 13.76 2.19
C PHE A 233 18.53 13.86 3.72
N THR A 234 19.05 14.93 4.31
CA THR A 234 18.94 15.17 5.76
C THR A 234 17.47 15.15 6.19
N ARG A 235 16.59 15.79 5.42
CA ARG A 235 15.16 15.83 5.74
C ARG A 235 14.48 14.46 5.58
N ILE A 236 14.86 13.70 4.56
CA ILE A 236 14.39 12.31 4.37
C ILE A 236 14.84 11.45 5.56
N LYS A 237 16.10 11.57 5.98
CA LYS A 237 16.65 10.83 7.11
C LYS A 237 15.95 11.17 8.43
N GLU A 238 15.66 12.44 8.67
CA GLU A 238 14.93 12.87 9.88
C GLU A 238 13.50 12.32 9.95
N LEU A 239 12.81 12.20 8.80
CA LEU A 239 11.39 11.87 8.76
C LEU A 239 11.07 10.39 8.51
N ALA A 240 11.89 9.70 7.71
CA ALA A 240 11.55 8.38 7.18
C ALA A 240 12.54 7.27 7.56
N PHE A 241 13.79 7.60 7.88
CA PHE A 241 14.77 6.56 8.27
C PHE A 241 14.48 6.04 9.68
N GLU A 242 14.96 4.82 9.94
CA GLU A 242 14.82 4.11 11.23
C GLU A 242 13.36 3.76 11.58
N TYR A 243 12.46 3.88 10.60
CA TYR A 243 11.14 3.31 10.72
C TYR A 243 11.25 1.78 10.75
N ASP A 244 10.84 1.17 11.85
CA ASP A 244 10.90 -0.28 12.05
C ASP A 244 9.65 -0.98 11.49
N GLY A 245 9.31 -0.75 10.21
CA GLY A 245 8.14 -1.34 9.57
C GLY A 245 8.17 -1.23 8.04
N PRO A 246 7.21 -1.88 7.34
CA PRO A 246 7.17 -1.85 5.87
C PRO A 246 6.85 -0.46 5.32
N ILE A 247 7.47 -0.12 4.20
CA ILE A 247 7.33 1.17 3.52
C ILE A 247 6.97 1.01 2.05
N ILE A 248 6.35 2.05 1.50
CA ILE A 248 6.14 2.22 0.06
C ILE A 248 6.78 3.55 -0.33
N MET A 249 7.67 3.51 -1.30
CA MET A 249 8.41 4.67 -1.77
C MET A 249 8.16 4.88 -3.26
N PHE A 250 7.72 6.07 -3.63
CA PHE A 250 7.59 6.50 -5.01
C PHE A 250 8.78 7.36 -5.42
N LEU A 251 9.30 7.09 -6.61
CA LEU A 251 10.39 7.83 -7.25
C LEU A 251 9.93 8.27 -8.63
N GLN A 252 9.61 9.55 -8.79
CA GLN A 252 9.34 10.16 -10.09
C GLN A 252 10.63 10.75 -10.64
N ALA A 253 11.09 10.22 -11.78
CA ALA A 253 12.25 10.72 -12.52
C ALA A 253 11.83 11.01 -13.96
N GLU A 254 11.73 12.29 -14.32
CA GLU A 254 11.23 12.74 -15.63
C GLU A 254 9.90 12.05 -16.02
N ASN A 255 9.91 11.18 -17.03
CA ASN A 255 8.72 10.44 -17.52
C ASN A 255 8.53 9.07 -16.85
N TYR A 256 9.42 8.68 -15.94
CA TYR A 256 9.38 7.41 -15.25
C TYR A 256 8.83 7.58 -13.84
N LEU A 257 7.99 6.63 -13.43
CA LEU A 257 7.53 6.49 -12.06
C LEU A 257 7.85 5.09 -11.58
N PHE A 258 8.60 5.01 -10.48
CA PHE A 258 8.90 3.75 -9.81
C PHE A 258 8.21 3.69 -8.46
N CYS A 259 7.84 2.48 -8.06
CA CYS A 259 7.32 2.16 -6.74
C CYS A 259 8.16 1.05 -6.12
N LEU A 260 8.87 1.39 -5.05
CA LEU A 260 9.56 0.44 -4.18
C LEU A 260 8.66 0.12 -2.99
N SER A 261 8.22 -1.12 -2.88
CA SER A 261 7.59 -1.63 -1.66
C SER A 261 8.66 -2.40 -0.88
N SER A 262 8.96 -2.01 0.35
CA SER A 262 9.92 -2.73 1.20
C SER A 262 9.29 -3.20 2.50
N ASP A 263 9.56 -4.46 2.86
CA ASP A 263 9.13 -5.06 4.12
C ASP A 263 9.89 -4.54 5.35
N GLU A 264 10.98 -3.82 5.13
CA GLU A 264 11.76 -3.12 6.14
C GLU A 264 11.80 -1.62 5.83
N GLY A 265 11.94 -0.78 6.86
CA GLY A 265 12.09 0.66 6.63
C GLY A 265 13.48 1.05 6.14
N LEU A 266 13.62 2.31 5.70
CA LEU A 266 14.89 2.83 5.22
C LEU A 266 15.91 2.92 6.36
N LYS A 267 17.13 2.47 6.07
CA LYS A 267 18.26 2.51 7.01
C LYS A 267 19.56 2.82 6.31
N ASP A 268 20.44 3.55 6.97
CA ASP A 268 21.81 3.75 6.50
C ASP A 268 22.63 2.51 6.89
N SER A 269 22.96 1.66 5.92
CA SER A 269 23.50 0.33 6.15
C SER A 269 24.51 -0.07 5.07
N MET A 270 25.63 -0.62 5.53
CA MET A 270 26.64 -1.22 4.65
C MET A 270 26.25 -2.63 4.16
N LYS A 271 25.15 -3.18 4.67
CA LYS A 271 24.57 -4.46 4.23
C LYS A 271 23.26 -4.22 3.49
N THR A 272 22.98 -5.06 2.52
CA THR A 272 21.69 -5.08 1.82
C THR A 272 20.54 -5.49 2.75
N TYR A 273 19.34 -5.01 2.44
CA TYR A 273 18.09 -5.29 3.17
C TYR A 273 16.87 -5.26 2.25
N GLY A 274 15.69 -5.54 2.79
CA GLY A 274 14.47 -5.71 2.02
C GLY A 274 14.37 -7.14 1.51
N SER A 275 13.60 -7.96 2.23
CA SER A 275 13.54 -9.41 2.10
C SER A 275 12.48 -9.85 1.09
N VAL A 276 11.84 -11.00 1.32
CA VAL A 276 10.96 -11.72 0.39
C VAL A 276 9.81 -10.86 -0.14
N ASP A 277 9.23 -10.02 0.70
CA ASP A 277 8.05 -9.26 0.33
C ASP A 277 8.39 -7.94 -0.37
N SER A 278 9.67 -7.53 -0.31
CA SER A 278 10.19 -6.36 -1.00
C SER A 278 10.19 -6.51 -2.52
N LYS A 279 9.73 -5.48 -3.24
CA LYS A 279 9.58 -5.47 -4.71
C LYS A 279 9.83 -4.07 -5.26
N LEU A 280 10.36 -4.00 -6.48
CA LEU A 280 10.47 -2.77 -7.26
C LEU A 280 9.63 -2.89 -8.52
N PHE A 281 8.73 -1.92 -8.71
CA PHE A 281 7.91 -1.78 -9.90
C PHE A 281 8.28 -0.51 -10.66
N GLN A 282 8.29 -0.60 -11.98
CA GLN A 282 8.09 0.55 -12.85
C GLN A 282 6.59 0.64 -13.12
N ILE A 283 6.01 1.83 -12.91
CA ILE A 283 4.61 2.11 -13.22
C ILE A 283 4.51 2.81 -14.57
N PHE A 284 5.32 3.86 -14.78
CA PHE A 284 5.41 4.57 -16.05
C PHE A 284 6.78 4.42 -16.70
N PRO A 285 6.85 4.34 -18.04
CA PRO A 285 5.73 4.44 -19.01
C PRO A 285 4.87 3.16 -19.13
N GLU A 286 5.40 2.04 -18.68
CA GLU A 286 4.79 0.72 -18.80
C GLU A 286 4.91 -0.01 -17.47
N PHE A 287 3.81 -0.59 -17.00
CA PHE A 287 3.78 -1.29 -15.72
C PHE A 287 4.57 -2.59 -15.83
N THR A 288 5.65 -2.70 -15.07
CA THR A 288 6.53 -3.88 -15.06
C THR A 288 7.16 -4.06 -13.69
N LYS A 289 7.18 -5.30 -13.20
CA LYS A 289 7.95 -5.68 -12.01
C LYS A 289 9.42 -5.87 -12.38
N LEU A 290 10.28 -5.01 -11.85
CA LEU A 290 11.72 -5.02 -12.16
C LEU A 290 12.51 -5.93 -11.21
N VAL A 291 12.16 -5.93 -9.93
CA VAL A 291 12.91 -6.67 -8.89
C VAL A 291 11.94 -7.31 -7.91
N SER A 292 12.25 -8.53 -7.49
CA SER A 292 11.57 -9.20 -6.37
C SER A 292 12.60 -9.69 -5.35
N GLY A 293 12.27 -9.56 -4.08
CA GLY A 293 13.02 -10.12 -2.97
C GLY A 293 13.18 -11.63 -3.05
N ARG A 294 14.25 -12.15 -2.45
CA ARG A 294 14.54 -13.59 -2.39
C ARG A 294 14.51 -14.10 -0.96
N SER A 295 14.03 -15.33 -0.78
CA SER A 295 14.04 -15.97 0.53
C SER A 295 15.44 -16.40 0.93
N ALA A 296 15.82 -16.04 2.16
CA ALA A 296 17.05 -16.50 2.80
C ALA A 296 17.15 -18.03 2.91
N LYS A 297 16.03 -18.77 2.82
CA LYS A 297 16.04 -20.24 2.79
C LYS A 297 16.44 -20.82 1.43
N LEU A 298 16.16 -20.09 0.36
CA LEU A 298 16.46 -20.48 -1.02
C LEU A 298 17.83 -19.99 -1.46
N ALA A 299 18.28 -18.88 -0.88
CA ALA A 299 19.63 -18.38 -1.04
C ALA A 299 20.55 -19.17 -0.08
N GLY A 300 21.59 -19.81 -0.61
CA GLY A 300 22.55 -20.53 0.22
C GLY A 300 23.18 -19.66 1.31
N PRO A 301 23.83 -20.26 2.33
CA PRO A 301 24.48 -19.50 3.40
C PRO A 301 25.50 -18.50 2.84
N GLY A 302 25.43 -17.25 3.31
CA GLY A 302 26.33 -16.16 2.90
C GLY A 302 25.88 -15.36 1.66
N VAL A 303 24.73 -15.69 1.06
CA VAL A 303 24.18 -14.93 -0.07
C VAL A 303 23.35 -13.75 0.44
N GLU A 304 23.71 -12.54 0.01
CA GLU A 304 22.90 -11.35 0.24
C GLU A 304 21.54 -11.47 -0.48
N VAL A 305 20.46 -11.39 0.29
CA VAL A 305 19.08 -11.52 -0.19
C VAL A 305 18.32 -10.20 -0.28
N GLY A 306 18.93 -9.12 0.22
CA GLY A 306 18.34 -7.79 0.22
C GLY A 306 18.32 -7.16 -1.16
N ILE A 307 17.22 -6.52 -1.52
CA ILE A 307 17.10 -5.80 -2.80
C ILE A 307 17.44 -4.30 -2.69
N ILE A 308 17.70 -3.81 -1.48
CA ILE A 308 18.05 -2.41 -1.21
C ILE A 308 19.43 -2.36 -0.57
N TYR A 309 20.24 -1.40 -1.00
CA TYR A 309 21.45 -0.96 -0.32
C TYR A 309 21.38 0.56 -0.19
N SER A 310 21.63 1.09 0.99
CA SER A 310 21.69 2.53 1.20
C SER A 310 22.85 2.88 2.09
N ASN A 311 23.82 3.59 1.52
CA ASN A 311 24.95 4.11 2.25
C ASN A 311 25.08 5.60 1.96
N PHE A 312 24.92 6.42 2.99
CA PHE A 312 25.09 7.87 2.89
C PHE A 312 26.22 8.38 3.78
N THR A 313 26.62 7.60 4.78
CA THR A 313 27.65 8.03 5.75
C THR A 313 29.05 7.49 5.40
N ALA A 314 29.20 6.23 5.03
CA ALA A 314 30.52 5.63 4.83
C ALA A 314 31.17 6.09 3.52
N LYS A 315 32.46 6.45 3.58
CA LYS A 315 33.25 6.90 2.41
C LYS A 315 33.90 5.74 1.63
N THR A 316 33.85 4.52 2.17
CA THR A 316 34.61 3.37 1.66
C THR A 316 33.92 2.62 0.52
N THR A 317 32.65 2.92 0.24
CA THR A 317 31.82 2.24 -0.76
C THR A 317 30.98 3.25 -1.54
N ARG A 318 30.27 2.77 -2.56
CA ARG A 318 29.32 3.58 -3.34
C ARG A 318 28.29 4.21 -2.40
N ARG A 319 28.01 5.49 -2.62
CA ARG A 319 27.07 6.28 -1.82
C ARG A 319 25.79 6.52 -2.59
N GLY A 320 24.68 6.54 -1.88
CA GLY A 320 23.34 6.65 -2.46
C GLY A 320 22.42 5.52 -2.02
N LEU A 321 21.25 5.47 -2.66
CA LEU A 321 20.27 4.41 -2.54
C LEU A 321 20.29 3.57 -3.82
N LEU A 322 20.73 2.32 -3.69
CA LEU A 322 20.85 1.35 -4.76
C LEU A 322 19.77 0.29 -4.59
N ILE A 323 19.07 -0.04 -5.68
CA ILE A 323 18.00 -1.03 -5.67
C ILE A 323 18.23 -2.03 -6.81
N GLY A 324 18.13 -3.33 -6.54
CA GLY A 324 18.36 -4.37 -7.54
C GLY A 324 18.39 -5.77 -6.95
N HIS A 325 18.48 -6.80 -7.79
CA HIS A 325 18.70 -8.18 -7.31
C HIS A 325 20.12 -8.37 -6.71
N GLN A 326 21.06 -7.50 -7.10
CA GLN A 326 22.42 -7.37 -6.56
C GLN A 326 22.77 -5.87 -6.47
N PRO A 327 22.22 -5.13 -5.49
CA PRO A 327 22.27 -3.66 -5.48
C PRO A 327 23.68 -3.05 -5.58
N ILE A 328 24.68 -3.71 -4.97
CA ILE A 328 26.05 -3.21 -4.94
C ILE A 328 26.77 -3.42 -6.27
N ALA A 329 26.58 -4.58 -6.91
CA ALA A 329 27.30 -4.98 -8.12
C ALA A 329 26.61 -4.49 -9.41
N SER A 330 25.29 -4.65 -9.48
CA SER A 330 24.47 -4.38 -10.66
C SER A 330 23.10 -3.82 -10.24
N PRO A 331 23.05 -2.59 -9.72
CA PRO A 331 21.78 -1.96 -9.36
C PRO A 331 20.92 -1.73 -10.60
N VAL A 332 19.62 -1.99 -10.45
CA VAL A 332 18.56 -1.63 -11.40
C VAL A 332 18.31 -0.13 -11.36
N ILE A 333 18.26 0.43 -10.15
CA ILE A 333 18.13 1.86 -9.87
C ILE A 333 19.27 2.28 -8.95
N ASP A 334 19.92 3.40 -9.29
CA ASP A 334 20.88 4.10 -8.45
C ASP A 334 20.43 5.55 -8.25
N VAL A 335 20.06 5.89 -7.02
CA VAL A 335 19.76 7.27 -6.61
C VAL A 335 20.98 7.83 -5.89
N ASN A 336 21.45 8.99 -6.34
CA ASN A 336 22.66 9.62 -5.80
C ASN A 336 22.50 10.08 -4.33
N GLU A 337 23.63 10.38 -3.68
CA GLU A 337 23.68 10.84 -2.28
C GLU A 337 22.78 12.06 -2.01
N GLY A 338 22.65 12.96 -2.99
CA GLY A 338 21.83 14.17 -2.89
C GLY A 338 20.33 13.96 -3.09
N PHE A 339 19.88 12.75 -3.49
CA PHE A 339 18.48 12.50 -3.90
C PHE A 339 18.00 13.42 -5.04
N THR A 340 18.90 13.83 -5.94
CA THR A 340 18.59 14.73 -7.06
C THR A 340 18.52 14.01 -8.40
N GLU A 341 19.19 12.88 -8.52
CA GLU A 341 19.34 12.13 -9.76
C GLU A 341 19.08 10.65 -9.53
N LEU A 342 18.45 10.02 -10.51
CA LEU A 342 18.20 8.59 -10.59
C LEU A 342 18.82 8.04 -11.86
N ARG A 343 19.57 6.94 -11.77
CA ARG A 343 20.15 6.26 -12.93
C ARG A 343 19.60 4.85 -13.06
N LEU A 344 19.10 4.53 -14.24
CA LEU A 344 18.73 3.17 -14.62
C LEU A 344 19.97 2.42 -15.12
N THR A 345 20.02 1.09 -14.95
CA THR A 345 21.13 0.28 -15.46
C THR A 345 21.36 0.54 -16.95
N GLY A 346 22.58 0.96 -17.30
CA GLY A 346 22.96 1.23 -18.70
C GLY A 346 22.36 2.52 -19.30
N GLY A 347 21.59 3.29 -18.53
CA GLY A 347 20.99 4.55 -18.97
C GLY A 347 21.73 5.80 -18.48
N PRO A 348 21.41 6.99 -19.05
CA PRO A 348 21.90 8.27 -18.54
C PRO A 348 21.26 8.61 -17.17
N PRO A 349 21.86 9.54 -16.41
CA PRO A 349 21.22 10.07 -15.20
C PRO A 349 19.96 10.86 -15.57
N LEU A 350 18.87 10.58 -14.86
CA LEU A 350 17.58 11.24 -14.98
C LEU A 350 17.37 12.14 -13.76
N LYS A 351 16.77 13.31 -13.97
CA LYS A 351 16.47 14.21 -12.85
C LYS A 351 15.30 13.67 -12.02
N LEU A 352 15.49 13.57 -10.70
CA LEU A 352 14.38 13.29 -9.78
C LEU A 352 13.48 14.52 -9.69
N VAL A 353 12.18 14.30 -9.91
CA VAL A 353 11.14 15.32 -9.95
C VAL A 353 10.31 15.31 -8.67
N ALA A 354 9.99 14.11 -8.16
CA ALA A 354 9.27 13.96 -6.90
C ALA A 354 9.63 12.63 -6.21
N VAL A 355 9.60 12.64 -4.89
CA VAL A 355 9.81 11.47 -4.03
C VAL A 355 8.78 11.50 -2.91
N GLU A 356 8.10 10.38 -2.71
CA GLU A 356 7.18 10.20 -1.58
C GLU A 356 7.49 8.90 -0.86
N ILE A 357 7.39 8.91 0.47
CA ILE A 357 7.63 7.73 1.31
C ILE A 357 6.44 7.58 2.25
N TRP A 358 5.91 6.37 2.30
CA TRP A 358 4.70 5.99 3.02
C TRP A 358 5.00 4.84 3.97
N ALA A 359 4.59 4.99 5.22
CA ALA A 359 4.55 3.90 6.19
C ALA A 359 3.35 3.00 5.90
N ALA A 360 3.61 1.70 5.73
CA ALA A 360 2.60 0.64 5.65
C ALA A 360 2.59 -0.25 6.91
N GLY A 361 3.48 0.01 7.86
CA GLY A 361 3.64 -0.72 9.12
C GLY A 361 2.69 -0.28 10.23
N LEU A 362 2.72 -1.01 11.37
CA LEU A 362 1.71 -0.98 12.44
C LEU A 362 1.63 0.41 13.05
N THR A 363 0.46 0.78 13.56
CA THR A 363 0.31 2.08 14.24
C THR A 363 1.34 2.23 15.37
N ASP A 364 1.70 1.12 16.03
CA ASP A 364 2.75 1.06 17.05
C ASP A 364 4.17 1.34 16.50
N GLN A 365 4.48 0.90 15.28
CA GLN A 365 5.76 1.20 14.64
C GLN A 365 5.85 2.70 14.33
N LEU A 366 4.73 3.30 13.89
CA LEU A 366 4.67 4.73 13.60
C LEU A 366 4.73 5.59 14.87
N SER A 367 4.09 5.16 15.96
CA SER A 367 4.16 5.86 17.24
C SER A 367 5.57 5.82 17.84
N LYS A 368 6.26 4.68 17.73
CA LYS A 368 7.69 4.55 18.10
C LYS A 368 8.57 5.51 17.31
N LEU A 369 8.42 5.56 15.99
CA LEU A 369 9.18 6.51 15.16
C LEU A 369 8.93 7.96 15.62
N ARG A 370 7.66 8.36 15.78
CA ARG A 370 7.32 9.72 16.23
C ARG A 370 7.91 10.05 17.61
N ALA A 371 7.85 9.11 18.55
CA ALA A 371 8.43 9.27 19.87
C ALA A 371 9.96 9.42 19.81
N GLN A 372 10.63 8.61 18.99
CA GLN A 372 12.06 8.69 18.77
C GLN A 372 12.46 10.05 18.16
N LYS A 373 11.78 10.49 17.10
CA LYS A 373 12.08 11.78 16.45
C LYS A 373 11.78 12.98 17.35
N ALA A 374 10.72 12.90 18.16
CA ALA A 374 10.43 13.91 19.17
C ALA A 374 11.53 13.97 20.24
N TRP A 375 12.04 12.81 20.67
CA TRP A 375 13.15 12.73 21.62
C TRP A 375 14.45 13.29 21.03
N GLU A 376 14.81 12.93 19.79
CA GLU A 376 15.98 13.46 19.07
C GLU A 376 15.92 14.99 18.98
N LEU A 377 14.76 15.53 18.59
CA LEU A 377 14.55 16.98 18.52
C LEU A 377 14.69 17.65 19.90
N GLN A 378 14.20 17.02 20.97
CA GLN A 378 14.40 17.52 22.33
C GLN A 378 15.87 17.53 22.73
N GLN A 379 16.66 16.51 22.37
CA GLN A 379 18.10 16.50 22.65
C GLN A 379 18.82 17.61 21.90
N VAL A 380 18.56 17.74 20.59
CA VAL A 380 19.15 18.81 19.76
C VAL A 380 18.78 20.20 20.32
N ASN A 381 17.53 20.41 20.74
CA ASN A 381 17.11 21.68 21.34
C ASN A 381 17.73 21.92 22.72
N LYS A 382 17.95 20.87 23.53
CA LYS A 382 18.67 20.99 24.81
C LYS A 382 20.13 21.38 24.58
N GLU A 383 20.79 20.79 23.59
CA GLU A 383 22.17 21.11 23.23
C GLU A 383 22.29 22.53 22.65
N LYS A 384 21.41 22.91 21.71
CA LYS A 384 21.38 24.26 21.13
C LYS A 384 21.12 25.35 22.17
N ASN A 385 20.22 25.08 23.11
CA ASN A 385 19.87 26.01 24.18
C ASN A 385 20.70 25.78 25.45
N ARG A 386 21.77 24.98 25.38
CA ARG A 386 22.68 24.78 26.50
C ARG A 386 23.37 26.10 26.78
N ARG A 387 22.88 26.81 27.79
CA ARG A 387 23.58 27.96 28.35
C ARG A 387 24.76 27.42 29.14
N PHE A 388 25.92 28.05 28.97
CA PHE A 388 27.08 27.80 29.81
C PHE A 388 26.66 27.91 31.28
N LYS A 389 26.88 26.85 32.07
CA LYS A 389 26.59 26.88 33.49
C LYS A 389 27.71 27.67 34.16
N LEU A 390 27.39 28.77 34.82
CA LEU A 390 28.37 29.62 35.49
C LEU A 390 29.17 28.87 36.59
N GLU A 391 28.62 27.77 37.11
CA GLU A 391 29.22 26.91 38.14
C GLU A 391 30.15 25.83 37.58
N GLU A 392 30.16 25.63 36.26
CA GLU A 392 31.00 24.63 35.60
C GLU A 392 32.37 25.26 35.32
N ASP A 393 33.42 24.72 35.94
CA ASP A 393 34.79 25.22 35.74
C ASP A 393 35.15 25.10 34.25
N TRP A 394 35.33 26.26 33.60
CA TRP A 394 35.66 26.39 32.18
C TRP A 394 36.81 25.46 31.78
N ARG A 395 37.76 25.25 32.69
CA ARG A 395 38.96 24.41 32.47
C ARG A 395 38.63 22.95 32.18
N ASN A 396 37.51 22.44 32.71
CA ASN A 396 37.06 21.06 32.57
C ASN A 396 35.83 20.93 31.65
N SER A 397 35.37 22.03 31.07
CA SER A 397 34.20 22.00 30.18
C SER A 397 34.48 21.21 28.90
N ASP A 398 33.48 20.45 28.46
CA ASP A 398 33.52 19.77 27.16
C ASP A 398 33.67 20.79 26.01
N ASP A 399 33.18 22.01 26.20
CA ASP A 399 33.32 23.11 25.22
C ASP A 399 34.77 23.56 25.04
N ARG A 400 35.55 23.67 26.13
CA ARG A 400 36.99 23.93 26.01
C ARG A 400 37.69 22.82 25.25
N ARG A 401 37.33 21.55 25.51
CA ARG A 401 37.89 20.39 24.78
C ARG A 401 37.53 20.43 23.30
N LEU A 402 36.28 20.74 22.97
CA LEU A 402 35.82 20.86 21.58
C LEU A 402 36.53 22.00 20.85
N LEU A 403 36.69 23.16 21.48
CA LEU A 403 37.45 24.29 20.92
C LEU A 403 38.92 23.93 20.70
N ALA A 404 39.55 23.24 21.67
CA ALA A 404 40.93 22.78 21.55
C ALA A 404 41.11 21.76 20.41
N ILE A 405 40.18 20.82 20.24
CA ILE A 405 40.16 19.89 19.10
C ILE A 405 40.00 20.65 17.78
N GLY A 406 39.21 21.73 17.77
CA GLY A 406 39.05 22.64 16.64
C GLY A 406 40.22 23.61 16.42
N GLY A 407 41.31 23.52 17.20
CA GLY A 407 42.49 24.39 17.09
C GLY A 407 42.29 25.80 17.64
N VAL A 408 41.17 26.08 18.31
CA VAL A 408 40.86 27.38 18.92
C VAL A 408 41.30 27.35 20.38
N ASN A 409 42.45 27.95 20.66
CA ASN A 409 42.95 28.14 22.02
C ASN A 409 42.50 29.50 22.57
N VAL A 410 41.73 29.50 23.66
CA VAL A 410 41.24 30.73 24.30
C VAL A 410 42.33 31.24 25.25
N TYR A 411 42.95 32.37 24.89
CA TYR A 411 44.22 32.88 25.45
C TYR A 411 44.28 33.07 26.97
N HIS A 412 43.16 33.34 27.65
CA HIS A 412 43.16 33.49 29.12
C HIS A 412 43.47 32.19 29.89
N SER A 413 43.40 31.03 29.25
CA SER A 413 43.73 29.74 29.87
C SER A 413 45.24 29.58 30.07
N ALA A 414 46.05 30.09 29.14
CA ALA A 414 47.50 29.92 29.12
C ALA A 414 48.21 30.77 30.20
N GLU A 415 47.71 31.98 30.46
CA GLU A 415 48.25 32.87 31.50
C GLU A 415 48.03 32.32 32.92
N ILE A 416 46.93 31.58 33.14
CA ILE A 416 46.59 31.05 34.45
C ILE A 416 47.29 29.70 34.70
N GLU A 417 47.40 28.83 33.69
CA GLU A 417 48.18 27.59 33.77
C GLU A 417 49.69 27.87 33.95
N GLY A 418 50.22 28.93 33.32
CA GLY A 418 51.58 29.40 33.57
C GLY A 418 51.82 29.83 35.02
N ARG A 419 50.88 30.58 35.60
CA ARG A 419 50.95 31.02 37.02
C ARG A 419 50.83 29.87 38.03
N GLU A 420 50.00 28.88 37.76
CA GLU A 420 49.86 27.70 38.64
C GLU A 420 51.11 26.81 38.60
N ALA A 421 51.78 26.68 37.45
CA ALA A 421 53.06 25.98 37.32
C ALA A 421 54.20 26.71 38.05
N GLU A 422 54.20 28.05 38.05
CA GLU A 422 55.14 28.86 38.83
C GLU A 422 54.90 28.76 40.35
N LEU A 423 53.64 28.71 40.79
CA LEU A 423 53.29 28.56 42.20
C LEU A 423 53.60 27.16 42.75
N SER A 424 53.37 26.12 41.96
CA SER A 424 53.65 24.73 42.36
C SER A 424 55.15 24.38 42.31
N SER A 425 55.93 25.01 41.41
CA SER A 425 57.40 24.92 41.43
C SER A 425 58.04 25.72 42.58
N GLY A 426 57.43 26.85 42.99
CA GLY A 426 57.85 27.62 44.17
C GLY A 426 57.67 26.87 45.50
N LEU A 427 56.55 26.14 45.66
CA LEU A 427 56.29 25.32 46.85
C LEU A 427 57.25 24.12 46.98
N HIS A 428 57.67 23.52 45.87
CA HIS A 428 58.61 22.39 45.89
C HIS A 428 60.04 22.79 46.26
N ASN A 429 60.44 24.04 46.03
CA ASN A 429 61.74 24.56 46.41
C ASN A 429 61.80 25.01 47.89
N ALA A 430 60.67 25.39 48.49
CA ALA A 430 60.60 25.75 49.91
C ALA A 430 60.70 24.55 50.87
N SER A 431 60.27 23.35 50.43
CA SER A 431 60.33 22.12 51.24
C SER A 431 61.70 21.42 51.25
N LYS A 432 62.70 21.93 50.54
CA LYS A 432 64.08 21.40 50.54
C LYS A 432 65.08 22.21 51.39
N GLN A 433 64.62 23.24 52.10
CA GLN A 433 65.45 24.10 52.96
C GLN A 433 65.03 24.10 54.45
N GLN A 434 64.43 23.02 54.96
CA GLN A 434 64.30 22.79 56.40
C GLN A 434 65.04 21.55 56.85
#